data_AF-A0A968Y8K6-F1
#
_entry.id   AF-A0A968Y8K6-F1
#
_cell.length_a   1.000
_cell.length_b   1.000
_cell.length_c   1.000
_cell.angle_alpha   90.00
_cell.angle_beta   90.00
_cell.angle_gamma   90.00
#
_symmetry.space_group_name_H-M   'P 1'
#
loop_
_entity.id
_entity.type
_entity.pdbx_description
1 polymer ?
#
loop_
_entity_poly.entity_id
_entity_poly.type
_entity_poly.pdbx_seq_one_letter_code
_entity_poly.pdbx_strand_id
1 'polypeptide(L)' 'MRYTTEDKGLLNNFAVEPKSYAAEPPTAKTKTINTLLTVGGILVIAGLCAFAATLS' A
#
# COMPACT_ATOMS: atom_id res chain seq x y z
N MET A 1 -1.17 31.40 -4.95
CA MET A 1 -0.82 30.19 -5.74
C MET A 1 0.50 29.63 -5.23
N ARG A 2 0.84 28.38 -5.60
CA ARG A 2 2.21 27.85 -5.53
C ARG A 2 3.17 28.89 -6.13
N TYR A 3 4.28 29.12 -5.43
CA TYR A 3 5.36 30.07 -5.73
C TYR A 3 5.09 31.54 -5.34
N THR A 4 5.87 32.05 -4.39
CA THR A 4 6.07 33.49 -4.20
C THR A 4 7.19 33.92 -5.13
N THR A 5 7.08 35.11 -5.72
CA THR A 5 8.22 35.77 -6.36
C THR A 5 9.14 36.26 -5.25
N GLU A 6 10.42 35.89 -5.24
CA GLU A 6 11.39 36.63 -4.43
C GLU A 6 11.58 38.03 -5.03
N ASP A 7 12.13 38.98 -4.26
CA ASP A 7 12.25 40.41 -4.63
C ASP A 7 12.90 40.67 -6.01
N LYS A 8 13.59 39.68 -6.59
CA LYS A 8 14.23 39.72 -7.91
C LYS A 8 13.40 39.08 -9.06
N GLY A 9 12.18 38.62 -8.80
CA GLY A 9 11.30 38.03 -9.82
C GLY A 9 11.70 36.61 -10.26
N LEU A 10 12.64 35.96 -9.58
CA LEU A 10 12.99 34.57 -9.85
C LEU A 10 11.96 33.62 -9.22
N LEU A 11 11.61 32.57 -9.98
CA LEU A 11 10.78 31.47 -9.51
C LEU A 11 11.51 30.75 -8.37
N ASN A 12 10.93 30.81 -7.18
CA ASN A 12 11.48 30.16 -6.01
C ASN A 12 11.33 28.64 -6.11
N ASN A 13 12.45 27.91 -5.97
CA ASN A 13 12.50 26.44 -5.96
C ASN A 13 12.63 25.85 -4.55
N PHE A 14 12.07 26.47 -3.51
CA PHE A 14 11.71 25.72 -2.30
C PHE A 14 10.62 24.73 -2.69
N ALA A 15 11.04 23.53 -3.06
CA ALA A 15 10.14 22.41 -3.25
C ALA A 15 9.28 22.29 -1.99
N VAL A 16 7.98 22.60 -2.12
CA VAL A 16 7.03 22.35 -1.03
C VAL A 16 7.14 20.87 -0.73
N GLU A 17 7.63 20.54 0.46
CA GLU A 17 7.77 19.16 0.88
C GLU A 17 6.41 18.48 0.67
N PRO A 18 6.36 17.41 -0.14
CA PRO A 18 5.09 16.81 -0.49
C PRO A 18 4.41 16.42 0.81
N LYS A 19 3.16 16.86 1.00
CA LYS A 19 2.38 16.48 2.17
C LYS A 19 2.37 14.96 2.24
N SER A 20 3.12 14.38 3.16
CA SER A 20 3.10 12.94 3.38
C SER A 20 1.74 12.60 3.97
N TYR A 21 0.89 11.96 3.18
CA TYR A 21 -0.32 11.35 3.72
C TYR A 21 0.13 10.14 4.55
N ALA A 22 0.16 10.31 5.86
CA ALA A 22 0.42 9.19 6.76
C ALA A 22 -0.65 8.12 6.51
N ALA A 23 -0.22 6.87 6.33
CA ALA A 23 -1.16 5.77 6.26
C ALA A 23 -1.84 5.61 7.62
N GLU A 24 -3.17 5.51 7.60
CA GLU A 24 -3.94 5.16 8.80
C GLU A 24 -3.53 3.76 9.27
N PRO A 25 -3.28 3.55 10.58
CA PRO A 25 -3.01 2.21 11.08
C PRO A 25 -4.21 1.28 10.81
N PRO A 26 -3.96 -0.01 10.50
CA PRO A 26 -5.04 -0.94 10.23
C PRO A 26 -5.90 -1.16 11.48
N THR A 27 -7.22 -1.06 11.30
CA THR A 27 -8.19 -1.39 12.35
C THR A 27 -8.12 -2.86 12.75
N ALA A 28 -8.62 -3.21 13.94
CA ALA A 28 -8.70 -4.60 14.39
C ALA A 28 -9.44 -5.49 13.37
N LYS A 29 -10.54 -4.99 12.79
CA LYS A 29 -11.30 -5.70 11.74
C LYS A 29 -10.45 -5.92 10.49
N THR A 30 -9.74 -4.90 10.02
CA THR A 30 -8.85 -5.00 8.85
C THR A 30 -7.76 -6.04 9.06
N LYS A 31 -7.16 -6.09 10.26
CA LYS A 31 -6.16 -7.11 10.60
C LYS A 31 -6.74 -8.52 10.49
N THR A 32 -7.90 -8.77 11.08
CA THR A 32 -8.53 -10.10 11.06
C THR A 32 -8.89 -10.54 9.63
N ILE A 33 -9.48 -9.64 8.83
CA ILE A 33 -9.84 -9.95 7.44
C ILE A 33 -8.59 -10.24 6.61
N ASN A 34 -7.54 -9.43 6.73
CA ASN A 34 -6.30 -9.65 6.00
C ASN A 34 -5.63 -10.96 6.37
N THR A 35 -5.61 -11.32 7.67
CA THR A 35 -5.09 -12.62 8.11
C THR A 35 -5.90 -13.77 7.52
N LEU A 36 -7.24 -13.68 7.55
CA LEU A 36 -8.12 -14.70 6.99
C LEU A 36 -7.90 -14.87 5.49
N LEU A 37 -7.82 -13.77 4.74
CA LEU A 37 -7.56 -13.80 3.29
C LEU A 37 -6.20 -14.41 2.97
N THR A 38 -5.18 -14.07 3.76
CA THR A 38 -3.82 -14.60 3.58
C THR A 38 -3.81 -16.11 3.80
N VAL A 39 -4.35 -16.58 4.93
CA VAL A 39 -4.42 -18.02 5.26
C VAL A 39 -5.28 -18.77 4.23
N GLY A 40 -6.45 -18.22 3.87
CA GLY A 40 -7.32 -18.80 2.87
C GLY A 40 -6.64 -18.95 1.51
N GLY A 41 -5.91 -17.92 1.06
CA GLY A 41 -5.14 -17.98 -0.19
C GLY A 41 -4.07 -19.06 -0.18
N ILE A 42 -3.32 -19.19 0.92
CA ILE A 42 -2.31 -20.24 1.07
C ILE A 42 -2.96 -21.62 1.03
N LEU A 43 -4.07 -21.83 1.73
CA LEU A 43 -4.78 -23.10 1.74
C LEU A 43 -5.31 -23.49 0.36
N VAL A 44 -5.82 -22.52 -0.40
CA VAL A 44 -6.27 -22.76 -1.78
C VAL A 44 -5.10 -23.20 -2.67
N ILE A 45 -3.97 -22.50 -2.63
CA ILE A 45 -2.79 -22.85 -3.43
C ILE A 45 -2.28 -24.25 -3.04
N ALA A 46 -2.12 -24.52 -1.75
CA ALA A 46 -1.67 -25.81 -1.25
C ALA A 46 -2.63 -26.94 -1.65
N GLY A 47 -3.94 -26.71 -1.55
CA GLY A 47 -4.97 -27.68 -1.95
C GLY A 47 -4.93 -27.98 -3.45
N LEU A 48 -4.74 -26.97 -4.29
CA LEU A 48 -4.59 -27.15 -5.74
C LEU A 48 -3.32 -27.93 -6.08
N CYS A 49 -2.19 -27.63 -5.44
CA CYS A 49 -0.95 -28.39 -5.62
C CYS A 49 -1.09 -29.85 -5.18
N ALA A 50 -1.70 -30.10 -4.02
CA ALA A 50 -1.96 -31.43 -3.52
C ALA A 50 -2.88 -32.22 -4.46
N PHE A 51 -3.94 -31.58 -4.96
CA PHE A 51 -4.84 -32.17 -5.94
C PHE A 51 -4.10 -32.52 -7.24
N ALA A 52 -3.29 -31.60 -7.77
CA ALA A 52 -2.48 -31.85 -8.97
C ALA A 52 -1.53 -33.06 -8.79
N ALA A 53 -0.94 -33.23 -7.60
CA ALA A 53 -0.07 -34.37 -7.30
C ALA A 53 -0.79 -35.73 -7.31
N THR A 54 -2.12 -35.77 -7.20
CA THR A 54 -2.89 -37.02 -7.36
C THR A 54 -3.08 -37.44 -8.81
N LEU A 55 -2.81 -36.54 -9.77
CA LEU A 55 -2.97 -36.80 -11.20
C LEU A 55 -1.67 -37.30 -11.88
N SER A 56 -0.56 -37.32 -11.13
CA SER A 56 0.77 -37.76 -11.59
C SER A 56 1.06 -39.24 -11.34
#